data_AF-A0A2M8CQU8-F1
#
_entry.id   AF-A0A2M8CQU8-F1
#
_cell.length_a   1.000
_cell.length_b   1.000
_cell.length_c   1.000
_cell.angle_alpha   90.00
_cell.angle_beta   90.00
_cell.angle_gamma   90.00
#
_symmetry.space_group_name_H-M   'P 1'
#
loop_
_entity.id
_entity.type
_entity.pdbx_description
1 polymer ?
#
loop_
_entity_poly.entity_id
_entity_poly.type
_entity_poly.pdbx_seq_one_letter_code
_entity_poly.pdbx_strand_id
1 'polypeptide(L)'
;MTQFDAEVTSDDKLWALLAYVLSPLIPILIMVMEDKKNRPFLKAHNAQALILGIIAIITSSLCVGILVWFYMIYLGFQAYQGKTVEVPLITKFVKDQGWA
;
A
#
# COMPACT_ATOMS: atom_id res chain seq x y z
N MET A 1 18.88 -13.57 11.56
CA MET A 1 18.32 -14.87 11.12
C MET A 1 17.13 -15.12 12.04
N THR A 2 15.89 -14.91 11.64
CA THR A 2 15.19 -15.48 10.48
C THR A 2 14.00 -14.60 10.12
N GLN A 3 13.92 -14.12 8.89
CA GLN A 3 12.63 -13.82 8.29
C GLN A 3 12.74 -14.31 6.86
N PHE A 4 11.93 -15.29 6.53
CA PHE A 4 11.77 -15.76 5.16
C PHE A 4 11.43 -14.53 4.31
N ASP A 5 12.39 -14.01 3.56
CA ASP A 5 12.11 -13.25 2.35
C ASP A 5 11.33 -14.22 1.47
N ALA A 6 10.01 -14.27 1.65
CA ALA A 6 9.12 -14.71 0.60
C ALA A 6 9.47 -13.78 -0.56
N GLU A 7 10.28 -14.29 -1.48
CA GLU A 7 10.90 -13.54 -2.57
C GLU A 7 9.86 -12.59 -3.16
N VAL A 8 10.11 -11.28 -3.06
CA VAL A 8 9.16 -10.28 -3.55
C VAL A 8 9.06 -10.45 -5.06
N THR A 9 7.94 -11.02 -5.50
CA THR A 9 7.76 -11.38 -6.90
C THR A 9 7.43 -10.14 -7.75
N SER A 10 7.60 -10.26 -9.06
CA SER A 10 7.17 -9.19 -9.99
C SER A 10 5.66 -8.95 -9.92
N ASP A 11 4.87 -9.99 -9.61
CA ASP A 11 3.42 -9.85 -9.38
C ASP A 11 3.16 -8.99 -8.13
N ASP A 12 3.84 -9.27 -7.01
CA ASP A 12 3.66 -8.49 -5.77
C ASP A 12 4.00 -7.00 -5.95
N LYS A 13 5.06 -6.71 -6.73
CA LYS A 13 5.46 -5.35 -7.09
C LYS A 13 4.39 -4.64 -7.91
N LEU A 14 3.82 -5.33 -8.91
CA LEU A 14 2.75 -4.79 -9.73
C LEU A 14 1.49 -4.53 -8.89
N TRP A 15 1.06 -5.49 -8.07
CA TRP A 15 -0.11 -5.32 -7.22
C TRP A 15 0.07 -4.24 -6.16
N ALA A 16 1.27 -4.07 -5.62
CA ALA A 16 1.56 -2.97 -4.70
C ALA A 16 1.45 -1.61 -5.40
N LEU A 17 2.00 -1.45 -6.61
CA LEU A 17 1.83 -0.24 -7.40
C LEU A 17 0.34 0.08 -7.63
N LEU A 18 -0.43 -0.92 -8.09
CA LEU A 18 -1.85 -0.78 -8.35
C LEU A 18 -2.63 -0.43 -7.08
N ALA A 19 -2.26 -1.01 -5.94
CA ALA A 19 -2.87 -0.71 -4.65
C ALA A 19 -2.78 0.78 -4.31
N TYR A 20 -1.62 1.40 -4.55
CA TYR A 20 -1.42 2.83 -4.34
C TYR A 20 -2.13 3.70 -5.38
N VAL A 21 -2.01 3.40 -6.67
CA VAL A 21 -2.53 4.28 -7.74
C VAL A 21 -4.05 4.29 -7.79
N LEU A 22 -4.68 3.13 -7.55
CA LEU A 22 -6.12 2.91 -7.70
C LEU A 22 -6.79 2.60 -6.36
N SER A 23 -6.25 3.13 -5.27
CA SER A 23 -6.89 3.07 -3.96
C SER A 23 -8.24 3.83 -3.98
N PRO A 24 -9.31 3.33 -3.34
CA PRO A 24 -9.38 2.13 -2.49
C PRO A 24 -9.80 0.85 -3.22
N LEU A 25 -10.06 0.90 -4.53
CA LEU A 25 -10.58 -0.24 -5.29
C LEU A 25 -9.64 -1.44 -5.27
N ILE A 26 -8.37 -1.24 -5.60
CA ILE A 26 -7.38 -2.34 -5.63
C ILE A 26 -7.11 -2.88 -4.22
N PRO A 27 -7.00 -2.06 -3.16
CA PRO A 27 -6.85 -2.62 -1.83
C PRO A 27 -7.98 -3.50 -1.35
N ILE A 28 -9.23 -3.15 -1.68
CA ILE A 28 -10.40 -3.98 -1.39
C ILE A 28 -10.30 -5.30 -2.17
N LEU A 29 -9.92 -5.24 -3.45
CA LEU A 29 -9.74 -6.44 -4.27
C LEU A 29 -8.66 -7.37 -3.67
N ILE A 30 -7.50 -6.83 -3.26
CA ILE A 30 -6.43 -7.60 -2.61
C ILE A 30 -6.93 -8.28 -1.32
N MET A 31 -7.80 -7.63 -0.53
CA MET A 31 -8.35 -8.25 0.69
C MET A 31 -9.25 -9.46 0.42
N VAL A 32 -9.89 -9.51 -0.74
CA VAL A 32 -10.72 -10.65 -1.18
C VAL A 32 -9.85 -11.76 -1.79
N MET A 33 -8.71 -11.43 -2.38
CA MET A 33 -7.79 -12.39 -3.00
C MET A 33 -6.88 -13.09 -1.96
N GLU A 34 -7.17 -14.35 -1.64
CA GLU A 34 -6.42 -15.11 -0.63
C GLU A 34 -4.95 -15.36 -0.98
N ASP A 35 -4.64 -15.48 -2.27
CA ASP A 35 -3.28 -15.63 -2.80
C ASP A 35 -2.43 -14.36 -2.63
N LYS A 36 -3.09 -13.21 -2.50
CA LYS A 36 -2.44 -11.88 -2.45
C LYS A 36 -2.44 -11.28 -1.06
N LYS A 37 -3.58 -11.30 -0.36
CA LYS A 37 -3.74 -10.72 0.99
C LYS A 37 -2.69 -11.18 1.98
N ASN A 38 -2.29 -12.45 1.88
CA ASN A 38 -1.41 -13.08 2.87
C ASN A 38 0.09 -12.90 2.56
N ARG A 39 0.43 -12.27 1.43
CA ARG A 39 1.83 -11.97 1.06
C ARG A 39 2.34 -10.83 1.96
N PRO A 40 3.42 -11.01 2.73
CA PRO A 40 3.88 -9.99 3.68
C PRO A 40 4.15 -8.62 3.05
N PHE A 41 4.82 -8.59 1.89
CA PHE A 41 5.10 -7.36 1.15
C PHE A 41 3.81 -6.63 0.74
N LEU A 42 2.85 -7.38 0.19
CA LEU A 42 1.61 -6.81 -0.29
C LEU A 42 0.71 -6.39 0.86
N LYS A 43 0.63 -7.17 1.95
CA LYS A 43 -0.17 -6.86 3.14
C LYS A 43 0.19 -5.48 3.73
N ALA A 44 1.49 -5.22 3.88
CA ALA A 44 1.99 -3.95 4.42
C ALA A 44 1.63 -2.76 3.49
N HIS A 45 1.91 -2.89 2.19
CA HIS A 45 1.60 -1.85 1.20
C HIS A 45 0.11 -1.65 1.01
N ASN A 46 -0.68 -2.72 1.08
CA ASN A 46 -2.11 -2.68 0.93
C ASN A 46 -2.78 -1.88 2.05
N ALA A 47 -2.34 -2.11 3.30
CA ALA A 47 -2.84 -1.37 4.45
C ALA A 47 -2.50 0.13 4.36
N GLN A 48 -1.25 0.46 4.02
CA GLN A 48 -0.82 1.84 3.82
C GLN A 48 -1.60 2.52 2.69
N ALA A 49 -1.74 1.85 1.55
CA ALA A 49 -2.47 2.35 0.38
C ALA A 49 -3.96 2.57 0.66
N LEU A 50 -4.61 1.66 1.41
CA LEU A 50 -6.01 1.81 1.78
C LEU A 50 -6.23 3.03 2.68
N ILE A 51 -5.39 3.21 3.71
CA ILE A 51 -5.47 4.36 4.62
C ILE A 51 -5.24 5.66 3.84
N LEU A 52 -4.21 5.72 3.00
CA LEU A 52 -3.94 6.90 2.18
C LEU A 52 -5.06 7.20 1.18
N GLY A 53 -5.69 6.17 0.59
CA GLY A 53 -6.83 6.35 -0.30
C GLY A 53 -8.04 6.95 0.40
N ILE A 54 -8.32 6.50 1.63
CA ILE A 54 -9.37 7.10 2.46
C ILE A 54 -9.05 8.56 2.78
N ILE A 55 -7.80 8.87 3.16
CA ILE A 55 -7.35 10.25 3.38
C ILE A 55 -7.50 11.10 2.12
N ALA A 56 -7.14 10.58 0.95
CA ALA A 56 -7.28 11.27 -0.33
C ALA A 56 -8.76 11.58 -0.64
N ILE A 57 -9.68 10.66 -0.39
CA ILE A 57 -11.12 10.88 -0.58
C ILE A 57 -11.64 11.95 0.38
N ILE A 58 -11.32 11.87 1.67
CA ILE A 58 -11.79 12.85 2.68
C ILE A 58 -11.27 14.25 2.34
N THR A 59 -9.99 14.36 1.99
CA THR A 59 -9.33 15.63 1.65
C THR A 59 -9.62 16.12 0.23
N SER A 60 -10.28 15.32 -0.62
CA SER A 60 -10.67 15.72 -1.97
C SER A 60 -11.65 16.89 -1.97
N SER A 61 -12.53 16.96 -0.96
CA SER A 61 -13.47 18.07 -0.73
C SER A 61 -12.78 19.43 -0.56
N LEU A 62 -11.50 19.43 -0.18
CA LEU A 62 -10.67 20.62 0.03
C LEU A 62 -9.69 20.87 -1.14
N CYS A 63 -9.84 20.17 -2.26
CA CYS A 63 -8.91 20.17 -3.41
C CYS A 63 -7.49 19.68 -3.07
N VAL A 64 -7.24 19.13 -1.87
CA VAL A 64 -5.94 18.61 -1.44
C VAL A 64 -5.75 17.14 -1.82
N GLY A 65 -6.85 16.41 -2.06
CA GLY A 65 -6.81 14.99 -2.42
C GLY A 65 -5.94 14.66 -3.63
N ILE A 66 -5.82 15.58 -4.61
CA ILE A 66 -4.93 15.41 -5.78
C ILE A 66 -3.45 15.34 -5.37
N LEU A 67 -3.03 16.10 -4.35
CA LEU A 67 -1.65 16.09 -3.85
C LEU A 67 -1.34 14.77 -3.13
N VAL A 68 -2.30 14.27 -2.34
CA VAL A 68 -2.20 12.96 -1.70
C VAL A 68 -2.10 11.86 -2.75
N TRP A 69 -2.88 11.96 -3.84
CA TRP A 69 -2.84 10.99 -4.93
C TRP A 69 -1.48 10.99 -5.66
N PHE A 70 -0.89 12.15 -5.95
CA PHE A 70 0.48 12.21 -6.49
C PHE A 70 1.52 11.60 -5.55
N TYR A 71 1.38 11.81 -4.24
CA TYR A 71 2.23 11.15 -3.25
C TYR A 71 2.05 9.63 -3.27
N MET A 72 0.81 9.13 -3.41
CA MET A 72 0.54 7.70 -3.56
C MET A 72 1.18 7.12 -4.82
N ILE A 73 1.16 7.82 -5.97
CA ILE A 73 1.89 7.37 -7.18
C ILE A 73 3.39 7.22 -6.89
N TYR A 74 3.99 8.19 -6.20
CA TYR A 74 5.39 8.13 -5.83
C TYR A 74 5.70 6.92 -4.93
N LEU A 75 4.86 6.64 -3.94
CA LEU A 75 4.98 5.45 -3.09
C LEU A 75 4.81 4.16 -3.89
N GLY A 76 3.81 4.10 -4.76
CA GLY A 76 3.55 2.97 -5.64
C GLY A 76 4.74 2.68 -6.57
N PHE A 77 5.38 3.72 -7.10
CA PHE A 77 6.59 3.57 -7.92
C PHE A 77 7.76 2.98 -7.12
N GLN A 78 7.94 3.39 -5.87
CA GLN A 78 8.95 2.77 -4.99
C GLN A 78 8.61 1.32 -4.64
N ALA A 79 7.34 1.02 -4.38
CA ALA A 79 6.87 -0.34 -4.15
C ALA A 79 7.08 -1.22 -5.40
N TYR A 80 6.88 -0.66 -6.60
CA TYR A 80 7.16 -1.35 -7.87
C TYR A 80 8.63 -1.73 -8.04
N GLN A 81 9.56 -0.93 -7.47
CA GLN A 81 10.98 -1.28 -7.42
C GLN A 81 11.31 -2.38 -6.40
N GLY A 82 10.31 -2.91 -5.67
CA GLY A 82 10.48 -3.89 -4.62
C GLY A 82 10.95 -3.30 -3.28
N LYS A 83 10.87 -1.98 -3.11
CA LYS A 83 11.26 -1.32 -1.85
C LYS A 83 10.10 -1.32 -0.87
N THR A 84 10.41 -1.48 0.42
CA THR A 84 9.48 -1.16 1.51
C THR A 84 9.43 0.36 1.68
N VAL A 85 8.23 0.93 1.75
CA VAL A 85 8.06 2.37 1.91
C VAL A 85 7.65 2.69 3.33
N GLU A 86 8.16 3.82 3.85
CA GLU A 86 7.79 4.34 5.15
C GLU A 86 7.04 5.66 4.98
N VAL A 87 5.78 5.65 5.35
CA VAL A 87 4.90 6.80 5.42
C VAL A 87 4.83 7.24 6.89
N PRO A 88 5.25 8.48 7.22
CA PRO A 88 5.20 8.97 8.58
C PRO A 88 3.79 8.83 9.17
N LEU A 89 3.71 8.42 10.44
CA LEU A 89 2.46 8.10 11.17
C LEU A 89 1.72 6.85 10.67
N ILE A 90 1.53 6.69 9.35
CA ILE A 90 0.77 5.56 8.79
C ILE A 90 1.54 4.26 8.92
N THR A 91 2.83 4.23 8.60
CA THR A 91 3.63 3.01 8.75
C THR A 91 3.75 2.57 10.21
N LYS A 92 3.84 3.52 11.14
CA LYS A 92 3.82 3.20 12.58
C LYS A 92 2.47 2.60 12.98
N PHE A 93 1.37 3.26 12.60
CA PHE A 93 0.02 2.76 12.84
C PHE A 93 -0.19 1.34 12.27
N VAL A 94 0.21 1.09 11.02
CA VAL A 94 0.08 -0.22 10.36
C VAL A 94 0.91 -1.29 11.09
N LYS A 95 2.14 -0.96 11.52
CA LYS A 95 3.00 -1.85 12.32
C LYS A 95 2.38 -2.14 13.70
N ASP A 96 1.85 -1.13 14.38
CA ASP A 96 1.21 -1.28 15.70
C ASP A 96 -0.04 -2.17 15.66
N GLN A 97 -0.74 -2.22 14.51
CA GLN A 97 -1.88 -3.12 14.28
C GLN A 97 -1.48 -4.55 13.85
N GLY A 98 -0.19 -4.85 13.69
CA GLY A 98 0.29 -6.15 13.18
C GLY A 98 -0.03 -6.41 11.69
N TRP A 99 -0.22 -5.33 10.93
CA TRP A 99 -0.51 -5.40 9.49
C TRP A 99 0.75 -5.35 8.62
N ALA A 100 1.89 -4.95 9.18
CA ALA A 100 3.21 -4.95 8.57
C ALA A 100 4.27 -5.44 9.56
#